data_AF-A0A1F3X9I8-F1
#
_entry.id   AF-A0A1F3X9I8-F1
#
_cell.length_a   1.000
_cell.length_b   1.000
_cell.length_c   1.000
_cell.angle_alpha   90.00
_cell.angle_beta   90.00
_cell.angle_gamma   90.00
#
_symmetry.space_group_name_H-M   'P 1'
#
loop_
_entity.id
_entity.type
_entity.pdbx_description
1 polymer ?
#
loop_
_entity_poly.entity_id
_entity_poly.type
_entity_poly.pdbx_seq_one_letter_code
_entity_poly.pdbx_strand_id
1 'polypeptide(L)'
;MNILGQELSVNAFPWMQQDINVTVCAHVAAWSVMRYFSSRQPWYTDRNLAEVVSASQSPVRKIPSEGLTMGQMAHILNEIGFSTKIFPKTEVSKDLFPQIVYHYVESGIPVIANIAKEHAMVIIGHGLVKKTTGLNSPGITDASSLIDCFLSSDDNYLPYRDLTSDSGSGYSIDQIEGILVPLHDKMYITPVDLLELLLPQIEKQSPIKGKKLIRRVFLTSSRALKKYAREKTTDTAYKAYIYKLNLPKFVWIVEYSEPKHYDDRKADYRLIVDSTATIHDKDAILSFQQGSTILDYSNKKVEEYKITDPVTPLIINNLTEI
;
A
#
# COMPACT_ATOMS: atom_id res chain seq x y z
N MET A 1 -26.84 4.36 -8.47
CA MET A 1 -28.08 3.86 -7.86
C MET A 1 -29.19 4.84 -8.20
N ASN A 2 -30.38 4.38 -8.59
CA ASN A 2 -31.51 5.27 -8.83
C ASN A 2 -32.49 5.17 -7.66
N ILE A 3 -32.69 6.27 -6.93
CA ILE A 3 -33.72 6.38 -5.88
C ILE A 3 -34.76 7.37 -6.39
N LEU A 4 -36.00 6.92 -6.60
CA LEU A 4 -37.11 7.76 -7.09
C LEU A 4 -36.80 8.52 -8.40
N GLY A 5 -35.99 7.92 -9.29
CA GLY A 5 -35.58 8.53 -10.55
C GLY A 5 -34.39 9.49 -10.45
N GLN A 6 -33.84 9.70 -9.25
CA GLN A 6 -32.60 10.44 -9.06
C GLN A 6 -31.40 9.50 -9.08
N GLU A 7 -30.44 9.80 -9.96
CA GLU A 7 -29.17 9.11 -10.02
C GLU A 7 -28.28 9.56 -8.85
N LEU A 8 -27.93 8.61 -8.00
CA LEU A 8 -27.00 8.75 -6.89
C LEU A 8 -25.73 7.94 -7.19
N SER A 9 -24.58 8.59 -7.07
CA SER A 9 -23.26 7.96 -7.23
C SER A 9 -22.55 7.84 -5.89
N VAL A 10 -21.98 6.66 -5.62
CA VAL A 10 -21.07 6.43 -4.48
C VAL A 10 -19.73 5.94 -5.00
N ASN A 11 -18.64 6.47 -4.47
CA ASN A 11 -17.30 5.95 -4.74
C ASN A 11 -16.98 4.93 -3.64
N ALA A 12 -17.02 3.65 -3.99
CA ALA A 12 -16.81 2.56 -3.06
C ALA A 12 -15.83 1.53 -3.63
N PHE A 13 -15.23 0.74 -2.74
CA PHE A 13 -14.48 -0.45 -3.13
C PHE A 13 -15.45 -1.44 -3.79
N PRO A 14 -15.07 -2.09 -4.91
CA PRO A 14 -15.93 -3.07 -5.55
C PRO A 14 -16.27 -4.21 -4.59
N TRP A 15 -17.55 -4.53 -4.50
CA TRP A 15 -18.05 -5.54 -3.58
C TRP A 15 -19.15 -6.37 -4.25
N MET A 16 -19.21 -7.64 -3.87
CA MET A 16 -20.25 -8.58 -4.27
C MET A 16 -20.43 -9.60 -3.14
N GLN A 17 -21.67 -10.01 -2.89
CA GLN A 17 -21.96 -11.16 -2.03
C GLN A 17 -21.75 -12.46 -2.81
N GLN A 18 -21.10 -13.45 -2.19
CA GLN A 18 -20.84 -14.75 -2.81
C GLN A 18 -22.15 -15.48 -3.13
N ASP A 19 -22.20 -16.10 -4.31
CA ASP A 19 -23.13 -17.20 -4.59
C ASP A 19 -22.43 -18.53 -4.31
N ILE A 20 -22.85 -19.21 -3.24
CA ILE A 20 -22.25 -20.45 -2.72
C ILE A 20 -22.23 -21.58 -3.77
N ASN A 21 -23.12 -21.54 -4.77
CA ASN A 21 -23.21 -22.59 -5.78
C ASN A 21 -22.18 -22.45 -6.93
N VAL A 22 -21.60 -21.26 -7.11
CA VAL A 22 -20.81 -20.90 -8.30
C VAL A 22 -19.43 -20.37 -7.94
N THR A 23 -19.29 -19.72 -6.78
CA THR A 23 -18.08 -19.00 -6.39
C THR A 23 -17.66 -19.34 -4.97
N VAL A 24 -16.39 -19.07 -4.67
CA VAL A 24 -15.82 -19.08 -3.31
C VAL A 24 -15.31 -17.68 -3.00
N CYS A 25 -15.16 -17.38 -1.71
CA CYS A 25 -14.63 -16.13 -1.19
C CYS A 25 -13.37 -15.64 -1.92
N ALA A 26 -12.47 -16.55 -2.25
CA ALA A 26 -11.27 -16.27 -3.03
C ALA A 26 -11.54 -15.71 -4.44
N HIS A 27 -12.57 -16.18 -5.15
CA HIS A 27 -12.95 -15.65 -6.46
C HIS A 27 -13.52 -14.23 -6.34
N VAL A 28 -14.37 -14.00 -5.34
CA VAL A 28 -14.96 -12.67 -5.07
C VAL A 28 -13.85 -11.68 -4.67
N ALA A 29 -12.93 -12.09 -3.81
CA ALA A 29 -11.77 -11.29 -3.42
C ALA A 29 -10.89 -10.91 -4.62
N ALA A 30 -10.53 -11.88 -5.48
CA ALA A 30 -9.75 -11.65 -6.68
C ALA A 30 -10.48 -10.72 -7.68
N TRP A 31 -11.79 -10.93 -7.87
CA TRP A 31 -12.61 -10.08 -8.73
C TRP A 31 -12.67 -8.64 -8.22
N SER A 32 -12.91 -8.44 -6.92
CA SER A 32 -13.00 -7.10 -6.31
C SER A 32 -11.69 -6.32 -6.43
N VAL A 33 -10.54 -7.00 -6.22
CA VAL A 33 -9.21 -6.44 -6.44
C VAL A 33 -9.01 -6.03 -7.90
N MET A 34 -9.33 -6.92 -8.86
CA MET A 34 -9.17 -6.63 -10.27
C MET A 34 -10.07 -5.46 -10.72
N ARG A 35 -11.33 -5.42 -10.27
CA ARG A 35 -12.26 -4.32 -10.52
C ARG A 35 -11.78 -2.99 -9.92
N TYR A 36 -11.14 -3.04 -8.75
CA TYR A 36 -10.56 -1.87 -8.09
C TYR A 36 -9.45 -1.25 -8.94
N PHE A 37 -8.61 -2.09 -9.53
CA PHE A 37 -7.51 -1.67 -10.39
C PHE A 37 -7.97 -1.26 -11.79
N SER A 38 -8.88 -1.99 -12.43
CA SER A 38 -9.40 -1.68 -13.78
C SER A 38 -10.12 -0.33 -13.82
N SER A 39 -10.81 0.04 -12.74
CA SER A 39 -11.47 1.36 -12.60
C SER A 39 -10.50 2.53 -12.40
N ARG A 40 -9.25 2.27 -11.99
CA ARG A 40 -8.26 3.32 -11.66
C ARG A 40 -7.12 3.42 -12.67
N GLN A 41 -6.77 2.32 -13.32
CA GLN A 41 -5.59 2.21 -14.15
C GLN A 41 -5.95 1.57 -15.50
N PRO A 42 -5.77 2.28 -16.63
CA PRO A 42 -6.19 1.81 -17.94
C PRO A 42 -5.54 0.52 -18.44
N TRP A 43 -4.44 0.07 -17.82
CA TRP A 43 -3.72 -1.14 -18.24
C TRP A 43 -4.22 -2.42 -17.57
N TYR A 44 -5.09 -2.34 -16.56
CA TYR A 44 -5.76 -3.53 -16.03
C TYR A 44 -7.08 -3.72 -16.76
N THR A 45 -7.19 -4.85 -17.47
CA THR A 45 -8.40 -5.21 -18.18
C THR A 45 -9.48 -5.56 -17.18
N ASP A 46 -10.64 -4.95 -17.34
CA ASP A 46 -11.83 -5.33 -16.60
C ASP A 46 -12.30 -6.72 -17.04
N ARG A 47 -12.57 -7.59 -16.08
CA ARG A 47 -13.06 -8.95 -16.32
C ARG A 47 -14.32 -9.20 -15.51
N ASN A 48 -15.17 -10.07 -16.00
CA ASN A 48 -16.33 -10.53 -15.23
C ASN A 48 -15.93 -11.68 -14.29
N LEU A 49 -16.82 -12.02 -13.35
CA LEU A 49 -16.56 -13.08 -12.38
C LEU A 49 -16.37 -14.46 -13.02
N ALA A 50 -17.08 -14.76 -14.11
CA ALA A 50 -16.94 -16.04 -14.81
C ALA A 50 -15.54 -16.20 -15.44
N GLU A 51 -14.94 -15.12 -15.93
CA GLU A 51 -13.56 -15.11 -16.41
C GLU A 51 -12.57 -15.33 -15.27
N VAL A 52 -12.80 -14.74 -14.09
CA VAL A 52 -11.98 -14.98 -12.88
C VAL A 52 -12.09 -16.44 -12.41
N VAL A 53 -13.30 -17.00 -12.41
CA VAL A 53 -13.51 -18.43 -12.10
C VAL A 53 -12.86 -19.33 -13.15
N SER A 54 -12.86 -18.94 -14.43
CA SER A 54 -12.20 -19.72 -15.48
C SER A 54 -10.68 -19.74 -15.35
N ALA A 55 -10.09 -18.70 -14.74
CA ALA A 55 -8.67 -18.61 -14.45
C ALA A 55 -8.24 -19.53 -13.29
N SER A 56 -9.18 -20.01 -12.46
CA SER A 56 -8.87 -21.03 -11.47
C SER A 56 -8.76 -22.39 -12.15
N GLN A 57 -7.55 -22.75 -12.57
CA GLN A 57 -7.24 -24.11 -13.00
C GLN A 57 -7.24 -25.04 -11.78
N SER A 58 -8.42 -25.43 -11.31
CA SER A 58 -8.54 -26.41 -10.23
C SER A 58 -8.56 -27.84 -10.80
N PRO A 59 -7.65 -28.74 -10.37
CA PRO A 59 -7.74 -30.17 -10.66
C PRO A 59 -8.90 -30.85 -9.89
N VAL A 60 -9.55 -30.13 -8.97
CA VAL A 60 -10.66 -30.58 -8.13
C VAL A 60 -11.98 -30.24 -8.82
N ARG A 61 -13.08 -30.93 -8.48
CA ARG A 61 -14.41 -30.64 -9.02
C ARG A 61 -14.72 -29.14 -8.89
N LYS A 62 -15.13 -28.52 -10.00
CA LYS A 62 -15.57 -27.12 -10.04
C LYS A 62 -16.81 -26.86 -9.19
N ILE A 63 -17.59 -27.92 -8.88
CA ILE A 63 -18.80 -27.85 -8.05
C ILE A 63 -18.96 -29.18 -7.26
N PRO A 64 -19.11 -29.14 -5.92
CA PRO A 64 -18.83 -28.00 -5.04
C PRO A 64 -17.31 -27.78 -4.94
N SER A 65 -16.86 -26.52 -4.93
CA SER A 65 -15.45 -26.20 -4.79
C SER A 65 -15.04 -26.24 -3.31
N GLU A 66 -14.07 -27.10 -2.99
CA GLU A 66 -13.27 -26.96 -1.76
C GLU A 66 -12.49 -25.63 -1.85
N GLY A 67 -12.30 -24.91 -0.73
CA GLY A 67 -11.73 -23.56 -0.73
C GLY A 67 -10.40 -23.44 -1.50
N LEU A 68 -10.02 -22.21 -1.87
CA LEU A 68 -8.78 -21.99 -2.62
C LEU A 68 -7.59 -21.76 -1.68
N THR A 69 -6.51 -22.49 -1.92
CA THR A 69 -5.21 -22.23 -1.28
C THR A 69 -4.64 -20.87 -1.73
N MET A 70 -3.73 -20.29 -0.94
CA MET A 70 -3.00 -19.07 -1.34
C MET A 70 -2.26 -19.25 -2.67
N GLY A 71 -1.71 -20.44 -2.96
CA GLY A 71 -1.08 -20.71 -4.24
C GLY A 71 -2.05 -20.63 -5.43
N GLN A 72 -3.26 -21.19 -5.28
CA GLN A 72 -4.30 -21.10 -6.30
C GLN A 72 -4.82 -19.67 -6.47
N MET A 73 -5.00 -18.93 -5.38
CA MET A 73 -5.37 -17.51 -5.45
C MET A 73 -4.30 -16.68 -6.17
N ALA A 74 -3.02 -16.92 -5.88
CA ALA A 74 -1.92 -16.25 -6.57
C ALA A 74 -1.90 -16.59 -8.08
N HIS A 75 -2.19 -17.84 -8.44
CA HIS A 75 -2.30 -18.24 -9.84
C HIS A 75 -3.42 -17.47 -10.56
N ILE A 76 -4.61 -17.37 -9.96
CA ILE A 76 -5.73 -16.60 -10.52
C ILE A 76 -5.32 -15.13 -10.76
N LEU A 77 -4.73 -14.49 -9.74
CA LEU A 77 -4.27 -13.10 -9.85
C LEU A 77 -3.22 -12.93 -10.96
N ASN A 78 -2.33 -13.90 -11.14
CA ASN A 78 -1.33 -13.86 -12.22
C ASN A 78 -1.98 -14.01 -13.61
N GLU A 79 -2.93 -14.92 -13.78
CA GLU A 79 -3.66 -15.12 -15.05
C GLU A 79 -4.50 -13.90 -15.47
N ILE A 80 -4.96 -13.11 -14.49
CA ILE A 80 -5.70 -11.86 -14.77
C ILE A 80 -4.80 -10.62 -14.90
N GLY A 81 -3.47 -10.79 -14.82
CA GLY A 81 -2.49 -9.75 -15.18
C GLY A 81 -1.73 -9.09 -14.02
N PHE A 82 -1.76 -9.66 -12.82
CA PHE A 82 -0.91 -9.21 -11.70
C PHE A 82 0.39 -10.01 -11.61
N SER A 83 1.36 -9.47 -10.89
CA SER A 83 2.57 -10.18 -10.45
C SER A 83 2.48 -10.38 -8.94
N THR A 84 1.77 -11.42 -8.52
CA THR A 84 1.35 -11.60 -7.13
C THR A 84 2.53 -11.94 -6.22
N LYS A 85 2.64 -11.24 -5.09
CA LYS A 85 3.55 -11.59 -4.00
C LYS A 85 2.78 -12.16 -2.82
N ILE A 86 3.20 -13.31 -2.32
CA ILE A 86 2.64 -13.94 -1.12
C ILE A 86 3.54 -13.59 0.07
N PHE A 87 2.94 -13.21 1.19
CA PHE A 87 3.61 -13.07 2.49
C PHE A 87 2.94 -13.99 3.51
N PRO A 88 3.47 -15.21 3.73
CA PRO A 88 3.02 -16.06 4.82
C PRO A 88 3.38 -15.41 6.16
N LYS A 89 2.43 -15.35 7.11
CA LYS A 89 2.68 -14.76 8.42
C LYS A 89 3.75 -15.51 9.20
N THR A 90 3.89 -16.82 8.95
CA THR A 90 4.93 -17.67 9.57
C THR A 90 6.35 -17.33 9.11
N GLU A 91 6.51 -16.66 7.97
CA GLU A 91 7.81 -16.29 7.40
C GLU A 91 8.21 -14.84 7.72
N VAL A 92 7.33 -14.10 8.40
CA VAL A 92 7.53 -12.68 8.74
C VAL A 92 7.49 -12.52 10.25
N SER A 93 8.31 -11.64 10.81
CA SER A 93 8.25 -11.35 12.25
C SER A 93 6.88 -10.77 12.65
N LYS A 94 6.45 -11.05 13.89
CA LYS A 94 5.12 -10.67 14.39
C LYS A 94 4.85 -9.16 14.28
N ASP A 95 5.88 -8.34 14.51
CA ASP A 95 5.76 -6.87 14.48
C ASP A 95 5.82 -6.30 13.06
N LEU A 96 6.46 -7.01 12.13
CA LEU A 96 6.63 -6.59 10.74
C LEU A 96 5.39 -6.93 9.90
N PHE A 97 4.69 -8.02 10.19
CA PHE A 97 3.53 -8.42 9.39
C PHE A 97 2.44 -7.33 9.28
N PRO A 98 1.99 -6.68 10.38
CA PRO A 98 1.06 -5.56 10.30
C PRO A 98 1.63 -4.34 9.55
N GLN A 99 2.95 -4.08 9.64
CA GLN A 99 3.62 -3.03 8.87
C GLN A 99 3.53 -3.31 7.37
N ILE A 100 3.78 -4.54 6.93
CA ILE A 100 3.66 -4.93 5.51
C ILE A 100 2.23 -4.65 5.00
N VAL A 101 1.20 -5.09 5.75
CA VAL A 101 -0.20 -4.82 5.39
C VAL A 101 -0.44 -3.31 5.27
N TYR A 102 -0.02 -2.56 6.30
CA TYR A 102 -0.16 -1.11 6.34
C TYR A 102 0.48 -0.43 5.13
N HIS A 103 1.73 -0.73 4.80
CA HIS A 103 2.42 -0.07 3.71
C HIS A 103 1.76 -0.30 2.35
N TYR A 104 1.24 -1.50 2.09
CA TYR A 104 0.49 -1.73 0.84
C TYR A 104 -0.87 -1.02 0.84
N VAL A 105 -1.60 -1.08 1.94
CA VAL A 105 -2.90 -0.40 2.05
C VAL A 105 -2.75 1.13 1.95
N GLU A 106 -1.74 1.70 2.62
CA GLU A 106 -1.35 3.11 2.51
C GLU A 106 -0.93 3.47 1.07
N SER A 107 -0.39 2.51 0.32
CA SER A 107 -0.12 2.63 -1.12
C SER A 107 -1.37 2.58 -2.00
N GLY A 108 -2.57 2.41 -1.42
CA GLY A 108 -3.80 2.15 -2.15
C GLY A 108 -3.79 0.80 -2.87
N ILE A 109 -3.01 -0.17 -2.38
CA ILE A 109 -2.96 -1.53 -2.92
C ILE A 109 -3.76 -2.43 -1.98
N PRO A 110 -4.97 -2.88 -2.37
CA PRO A 110 -5.72 -3.83 -1.58
C PRO A 110 -4.97 -5.16 -1.48
N VAL A 111 -4.99 -5.79 -0.31
CA VAL A 111 -4.35 -7.10 -0.09
C VAL A 111 -5.38 -8.16 0.22
N ILE A 112 -5.26 -9.34 -0.39
CA ILE A 112 -6.14 -10.47 -0.06
C ILE A 112 -5.55 -11.17 1.17
N ALA A 113 -6.32 -11.25 2.24
CA ALA A 113 -5.95 -11.92 3.47
C ALA A 113 -6.57 -13.33 3.51
N ASN A 114 -5.73 -14.33 3.79
CA ASN A 114 -6.17 -15.68 4.11
C ASN A 114 -6.33 -15.82 5.63
N ILE A 115 -7.49 -16.28 6.08
CA ILE A 115 -7.80 -16.44 7.49
C ILE A 115 -7.90 -17.93 7.83
N ALA A 116 -7.38 -18.30 9.01
CA ALA A 116 -7.54 -19.63 9.57
C ALA A 116 -9.01 -20.08 9.48
N LYS A 117 -9.26 -21.26 8.88
CA LYS A 117 -10.59 -21.86 8.54
C LYS A 117 -11.15 -21.56 7.12
N GLU A 118 -10.29 -21.45 6.12
CA GLU A 118 -10.64 -21.39 4.68
C GLU A 118 -11.46 -20.16 4.24
N HIS A 119 -11.27 -19.00 4.88
CA HIS A 119 -11.89 -17.77 4.42
C HIS A 119 -10.87 -16.79 3.83
N ALA A 120 -11.28 -16.12 2.75
CA ALA A 120 -10.50 -15.08 2.10
C ALA A 120 -11.28 -13.76 2.13
N MET A 121 -10.62 -12.69 2.53
CA MET A 121 -11.17 -11.33 2.48
C MET A 121 -10.16 -10.37 1.88
N VAL A 122 -10.58 -9.16 1.56
CA VAL A 122 -9.67 -8.12 1.06
C VAL A 122 -9.51 -7.04 2.12
N ILE A 123 -8.29 -6.72 2.52
CA ILE A 123 -7.98 -5.52 3.31
C ILE A 123 -7.80 -4.37 2.34
N ILE A 124 -8.58 -3.31 2.55
CA ILE A 124 -8.78 -2.21 1.57
C ILE A 124 -8.40 -0.84 2.11
N GLY A 125 -8.17 -0.74 3.43
CA GLY A 125 -7.96 0.53 4.12
C GLY A 125 -7.49 0.31 5.55
N HIS A 126 -7.30 1.42 6.24
CA HIS A 126 -7.15 1.46 7.69
C HIS A 126 -8.04 2.58 8.24
N GLY A 127 -8.35 2.52 9.53
CA GLY A 127 -9.12 3.57 10.18
C GLY A 127 -8.28 4.82 10.46
N LEU A 128 -8.71 5.60 11.43
CA LEU A 128 -8.15 6.93 11.67
C LEU A 128 -6.73 6.84 12.23
N VAL A 129 -5.89 7.75 11.75
CA VAL A 129 -4.52 7.92 12.27
C VAL A 129 -4.57 8.72 13.57
N LYS A 130 -4.14 8.10 14.65
CA LYS A 130 -4.03 8.71 15.99
C LYS A 130 -3.04 9.87 15.96
N LYS A 131 -3.36 10.92 16.71
CA LYS A 131 -2.45 12.04 16.94
C LYS A 131 -1.16 11.56 17.61
N THR A 132 -0.06 12.19 17.26
CA THR A 132 1.28 11.83 17.78
C THR A 132 1.54 12.34 19.21
N THR A 133 0.56 13.03 19.80
CA THR A 133 0.57 13.52 21.18
C THR A 133 0.87 12.38 22.16
N GLY A 134 1.95 12.51 22.93
CA GLY A 134 2.34 11.52 23.96
C GLY A 134 3.42 10.53 23.54
N LEU A 135 3.81 10.47 22.26
CA LEU A 135 5.08 9.86 21.90
C LEU A 135 6.17 10.69 22.57
N ASN A 136 6.97 10.13 23.47
CA ASN A 136 7.98 10.89 24.24
C ASN A 136 9.41 10.37 24.04
N SER A 137 9.57 9.12 23.61
CA SER A 137 10.87 8.49 23.44
C SER A 137 11.55 8.91 22.13
N PRO A 138 12.89 9.06 22.11
CA PRO A 138 13.64 9.21 20.87
C PRO A 138 13.59 7.93 20.04
N GLY A 139 13.75 8.05 18.73
CA GLY A 139 13.68 6.93 17.79
C GLY A 139 12.65 7.13 16.69
N ILE A 140 12.51 6.11 15.86
CA ILE A 140 11.63 6.13 14.70
C ILE A 140 10.39 5.29 15.03
N THR A 141 9.23 5.91 14.93
CA THR A 141 7.93 5.24 15.06
C THR A 141 7.37 5.03 13.67
N ASP A 142 7.02 3.78 13.32
CA ASP A 142 6.35 3.51 12.06
C ASP A 142 4.89 4.00 12.12
N ALA A 143 4.42 4.64 11.04
CA ALA A 143 3.05 5.15 10.95
C ALA A 143 2.00 4.02 11.10
N SER A 144 2.36 2.76 10.83
CA SER A 144 1.47 1.61 11.05
C SER A 144 1.04 1.47 12.50
N SER A 145 1.81 1.96 13.48
CA SER A 145 1.43 1.87 14.90
C SER A 145 0.43 2.95 15.32
N LEU A 146 0.15 3.91 14.42
CA LEU A 146 -0.73 5.04 14.69
C LEU A 146 -2.16 4.80 14.21
N ILE A 147 -2.43 3.75 13.45
CA ILE A 147 -3.82 3.40 13.07
C ILE A 147 -4.55 2.74 14.26
N ASP A 148 -5.87 2.81 14.24
CA ASP A 148 -6.77 2.14 15.18
C ASP A 148 -7.18 0.73 14.70
N CYS A 149 -7.46 0.56 13.41
CA CYS A 149 -7.88 -0.69 12.80
C CYS A 149 -7.48 -0.80 11.33
N PHE A 150 -7.61 -2.00 10.77
CA PHE A 150 -7.66 -2.21 9.32
C PHE A 150 -9.10 -2.33 8.84
N LEU A 151 -9.38 -1.90 7.62
CA LEU A 151 -10.70 -2.01 6.99
C LEU A 151 -10.70 -3.14 5.98
N SER A 152 -11.72 -4.01 6.05
CA SER A 152 -11.87 -5.15 5.16
C SER A 152 -13.15 -5.11 4.32
N SER A 153 -13.08 -5.81 3.19
CA SER A 153 -14.19 -6.19 2.34
C SER A 153 -14.31 -7.71 2.35
N ASP A 154 -15.37 -8.19 2.96
CA ASP A 154 -15.74 -9.60 3.12
C ASP A 154 -17.04 -9.83 2.35
N ASP A 155 -17.20 -10.98 1.71
CA ASP A 155 -18.41 -11.31 0.93
C ASP A 155 -19.59 -11.73 1.80
N ASN A 156 -19.36 -12.11 3.05
CA ASN A 156 -20.40 -12.46 4.02
C ASN A 156 -21.09 -11.23 4.62
N TYR A 157 -20.52 -10.04 4.44
CA TYR A 157 -20.97 -8.81 5.08
C TYR A 157 -20.86 -7.61 4.14
N LEU A 158 -21.40 -6.46 4.55
CA LEU A 158 -21.16 -5.21 3.84
C LEU A 158 -19.67 -4.82 3.88
N PRO A 159 -19.15 -4.12 2.86
CA PRO A 159 -17.75 -3.69 2.84
C PRO A 159 -17.45 -2.67 3.95
N TYR A 160 -16.16 -2.43 4.20
CA TYR A 160 -15.62 -1.49 5.20
C TYR A 160 -15.83 -1.91 6.66
N ARG A 161 -15.63 -3.20 6.96
CA ARG A 161 -15.64 -3.67 8.34
C ARG A 161 -14.28 -3.47 9.00
N ASP A 162 -14.31 -3.03 10.25
CA ASP A 162 -13.10 -2.94 11.06
C ASP A 162 -12.61 -4.35 11.45
N LEU A 163 -11.32 -4.58 11.25
CA LEU A 163 -10.58 -5.72 11.79
C LEU A 163 -10.01 -5.31 13.16
N THR A 164 -10.87 -5.25 14.18
CA THR A 164 -10.46 -4.95 15.56
C THR A 164 -10.19 -6.22 16.37
N SER A 165 -9.38 -6.06 17.42
CA SER A 165 -9.09 -7.12 18.38
C SER A 165 -10.25 -7.40 19.35
N ASP A 166 -11.29 -6.56 19.39
CA ASP A 166 -12.33 -6.60 20.42
C ASP A 166 -13.61 -7.33 19.99
N SER A 167 -13.69 -8.58 20.48
CA SER A 167 -14.87 -9.29 21.00
C SER A 167 -16.28 -8.94 20.48
N GLY A 168 -16.78 -9.74 19.53
CA GLY A 168 -18.24 -9.86 19.32
C GLY A 168 -18.68 -10.81 18.22
N SER A 169 -18.03 -10.78 17.05
CA SER A 169 -18.31 -11.70 15.92
C SER A 169 -17.38 -11.54 14.70
N GLY A 170 -16.35 -10.68 14.80
CA GLY A 170 -15.52 -10.27 13.66
C GLY A 170 -14.16 -10.96 13.60
N TYR A 171 -13.53 -10.86 12.43
CA TYR A 171 -12.15 -11.28 12.21
C TYR A 171 -11.15 -10.22 12.70
N SER A 172 -9.99 -10.65 13.21
CA SER A 172 -8.86 -9.78 13.59
C SER A 172 -7.65 -10.05 12.70
N ILE A 173 -6.76 -9.06 12.55
CA ILE A 173 -5.45 -9.21 11.88
C ILE A 173 -4.61 -10.36 12.48
N ASP A 174 -4.84 -10.69 13.75
CA ASP A 174 -4.14 -11.79 14.41
C ASP A 174 -4.49 -13.17 13.83
N GLN A 175 -5.68 -13.31 13.25
CA GLN A 175 -6.18 -14.56 12.65
C GLN A 175 -5.77 -14.76 11.19
N ILE A 176 -5.16 -13.74 10.57
CA ILE A 176 -4.65 -13.82 9.20
C ILE A 176 -3.39 -14.70 9.21
N GLU A 177 -3.36 -15.71 8.35
CA GLU A 177 -2.24 -16.64 8.19
C GLU A 177 -1.26 -16.21 7.09
N GLY A 178 -1.72 -15.35 6.18
CA GLY A 178 -0.89 -14.78 5.12
C GLY A 178 -1.68 -13.80 4.26
N ILE A 179 -0.96 -13.02 3.46
CA ILE A 179 -1.56 -12.11 2.50
C ILE A 179 -1.04 -12.36 1.08
N LEU A 180 -1.86 -12.02 0.10
CA LEU A 180 -1.51 -11.94 -1.31
C LEU A 180 -1.61 -10.49 -1.76
N VAL A 181 -0.54 -10.00 -2.38
CA VAL A 181 -0.42 -8.62 -2.82
C VAL A 181 -0.41 -8.57 -4.35
N PRO A 182 -1.43 -7.95 -4.97
CA PRO A 182 -1.56 -7.84 -6.42
C PRO A 182 -0.65 -6.72 -6.96
N LEU A 183 0.62 -7.03 -7.24
CA LEU A 183 1.59 -6.05 -7.71
C LEU A 183 1.64 -5.96 -9.24
N HIS A 184 2.26 -4.90 -9.74
CA HIS A 184 2.67 -4.80 -11.14
C HIS A 184 3.99 -5.54 -11.35
N ASP A 185 4.22 -6.14 -12.53
CA ASP A 185 5.43 -6.91 -12.90
C ASP A 185 6.78 -6.17 -12.81
N LYS A 186 6.74 -4.85 -12.55
CA LYS A 186 7.93 -4.00 -12.39
C LYS A 186 8.19 -3.64 -10.93
N MET A 187 7.36 -4.07 -9.98
CA MET A 187 7.54 -3.78 -8.56
C MET A 187 8.34 -4.92 -7.91
N TYR A 188 9.64 -4.73 -7.75
CA TYR A 188 10.55 -5.75 -7.18
C TYR A 188 10.88 -5.50 -5.72
N ILE A 189 11.11 -4.25 -5.32
CA ILE A 189 11.37 -3.90 -3.91
C ILE A 189 10.07 -3.96 -3.12
N THR A 190 10.07 -4.71 -2.03
CA THR A 190 8.95 -4.86 -1.10
C THR A 190 9.14 -4.01 0.17
N PRO A 191 8.10 -3.83 1.00
CA PRO A 191 8.27 -3.19 2.31
C PRO A 191 9.28 -3.90 3.21
N VAL A 192 9.40 -5.23 3.12
CA VAL A 192 10.40 -5.99 3.90
C VAL A 192 11.81 -5.56 3.52
N ASP A 193 12.09 -5.47 2.23
CA ASP A 193 13.39 -5.02 1.72
C ASP A 193 13.74 -3.61 2.20
N LEU A 194 12.75 -2.71 2.22
CA LEU A 194 12.95 -1.35 2.73
C LEU A 194 13.24 -1.35 4.24
N LEU A 195 12.36 -1.98 5.02
CA LEU A 195 12.35 -1.88 6.48
C LEU A 195 13.52 -2.63 7.13
N GLU A 196 13.94 -3.76 6.57
CA GLU A 196 14.98 -4.60 7.15
C GLU A 196 16.37 -4.34 6.55
N LEU A 197 16.47 -3.91 5.28
CA LEU A 197 17.75 -3.78 4.58
C LEU A 197 18.16 -2.32 4.33
N LEU A 198 17.29 -1.52 3.70
CA LEU A 198 17.66 -0.20 3.20
C LEU A 198 17.56 0.88 4.28
N LEU A 199 16.41 1.00 4.94
CA LEU A 199 16.13 2.08 5.89
C LEU A 199 17.01 2.03 7.14
N PRO A 200 17.32 0.87 7.74
CA PRO A 200 18.22 0.82 8.89
C PRO A 200 19.61 1.40 8.61
N GLN A 201 20.09 1.38 7.36
CA GLN A 201 21.37 1.98 6.99
C GLN A 201 21.29 3.51 6.97
N ILE A 202 20.17 4.06 6.50
CA ILE A 202 19.93 5.50 6.37
C ILE A 202 19.61 6.11 7.74
N GLU A 203 18.76 5.44 8.53
CA GLU A 203 18.28 5.89 9.83
C GLU A 203 19.39 5.95 10.89
N LYS A 204 20.46 5.17 10.72
CA LYS A 204 21.66 5.20 11.56
C LYS A 204 22.61 6.35 11.22
N GLN A 205 22.35 7.11 10.16
CA GLN A 205 23.22 8.19 9.66
C GLN A 205 22.59 9.58 9.87
N SER A 206 23.43 10.61 9.90
CA SER A 206 22.97 12.01 9.85
C SER A 206 22.24 12.25 8.52
N PRO A 207 21.13 13.01 8.49
CA PRO A 207 20.54 13.83 9.56
C PRO A 207 19.47 13.14 10.42
N ILE A 208 19.17 11.85 10.18
CA ILE A 208 18.08 11.15 10.85
C ILE A 208 18.49 10.61 12.23
N LYS A 209 19.74 10.17 12.38
CA LYS A 209 20.23 9.50 13.59
C LYS A 209 19.88 10.25 14.87
N GLY A 210 19.24 9.54 15.80
CA GLY A 210 18.91 10.03 17.13
C GLY A 210 17.72 10.99 17.20
N LYS A 211 17.09 11.30 16.05
CA LYS A 211 15.87 12.09 16.02
C LYS A 211 14.65 11.26 16.43
N LYS A 212 13.62 11.99 16.85
CA LYS A 212 12.30 11.45 17.12
C LYS A 212 11.42 11.73 15.91
N LEU A 213 11.15 10.70 15.11
CA LEU A 213 10.48 10.84 13.83
C LEU A 213 9.38 9.79 13.66
N ILE A 214 8.31 10.19 12.98
CA ILE A 214 7.32 9.28 12.42
C ILE A 214 7.76 8.94 11.01
N ARG A 215 7.90 7.65 10.71
CA ARG A 215 8.18 7.15 9.37
C ARG A 215 6.89 6.67 8.72
N ARG A 216 6.57 7.22 7.54
CA ARG A 216 5.49 6.73 6.68
C ARG A 216 6.10 6.22 5.38
N VAL A 217 5.77 4.98 5.01
CA VAL A 217 6.24 4.34 3.78
C VAL A 217 5.03 3.95 2.93
N PHE A 218 5.05 4.34 1.67
CA PHE A 218 4.02 3.96 0.70
C PHE A 218 4.59 4.00 -0.73
N LEU A 219 3.99 3.22 -1.62
CA LEU A 219 4.29 3.14 -3.03
C LEU A 219 3.34 4.04 -3.81
N THR A 220 3.84 4.70 -4.84
CA THR A 220 2.98 5.44 -5.77
C THR A 220 3.55 5.42 -7.19
N SER A 221 2.73 5.81 -8.17
CA SER A 221 3.23 5.97 -9.54
C SER A 221 3.94 7.31 -9.70
N SER A 222 4.95 7.35 -10.57
CA SER A 222 5.64 8.61 -10.89
C SER A 222 4.71 9.68 -11.46
N ARG A 223 3.68 9.27 -12.21
CA ARG A 223 2.62 10.17 -12.70
C ARG A 223 1.87 10.84 -11.55
N ALA A 224 1.50 10.05 -10.55
CA ALA A 224 0.72 10.52 -9.43
C ALA A 224 1.58 11.38 -8.49
N LEU A 225 2.86 11.05 -8.29
CA LEU A 225 3.84 11.92 -7.61
C LEU A 225 4.00 13.27 -8.31
N LYS A 226 4.22 13.28 -9.63
CA LYS A 226 4.35 14.52 -10.41
C LYS A 226 3.04 15.34 -10.40
N LYS A 227 1.88 14.67 -10.44
CA LYS A 227 0.56 15.31 -10.28
C LYS A 227 0.42 15.97 -8.92
N TYR A 228 0.77 15.26 -7.84
CA TYR A 228 0.72 15.81 -6.49
C TYR A 228 1.61 17.05 -6.35
N ALA A 229 2.88 16.97 -6.78
CA ALA A 229 3.81 18.10 -6.72
C ALA A 229 3.26 19.32 -7.48
N ARG A 230 2.61 19.11 -8.63
CA ARG A 230 1.95 20.19 -9.39
C ARG A 230 0.87 20.89 -8.58
N GLU A 231 -0.04 20.10 -8.01
CA GLU A 231 -1.33 20.54 -7.47
C GLU A 231 -1.26 20.98 -6.01
N LYS A 232 -0.32 20.45 -5.22
CA LYS A 232 -0.32 20.57 -3.76
C LYS A 232 0.89 21.29 -3.17
N THR A 233 2.01 21.36 -3.88
CA THR A 233 3.17 22.12 -3.41
C THR A 233 3.08 23.58 -3.86
N THR A 234 3.63 24.53 -3.11
CA THR A 234 3.78 25.93 -3.53
C THR A 234 5.21 26.26 -3.94
N ASP A 235 6.20 25.57 -3.37
CA ASP A 235 7.61 25.68 -3.69
C ASP A 235 7.90 25.33 -5.17
N THR A 236 8.26 26.35 -5.95
CA THR A 236 8.57 26.22 -7.37
C THR A 236 9.87 25.46 -7.65
N ALA A 237 10.86 25.55 -6.74
CA ALA A 237 12.13 24.84 -6.88
C ALA A 237 11.91 23.33 -6.66
N TYR A 238 11.13 22.97 -5.62
CA TYR A 238 10.73 21.58 -5.39
C TYR A 238 9.95 21.00 -6.57
N LYS A 239 8.97 21.74 -7.12
CA LYS A 239 8.23 21.32 -8.32
C LYS A 239 9.15 21.08 -9.51
N ALA A 240 10.04 22.03 -9.79
CA ALA A 240 10.96 21.93 -10.90
C ALA A 240 11.87 20.69 -10.77
N TYR A 241 12.34 20.41 -9.56
CA TYR A 241 13.12 19.21 -9.25
C TYR A 241 12.34 17.92 -9.54
N ILE A 242 11.14 17.76 -8.96
CA ILE A 242 10.31 16.55 -9.14
C ILE A 242 9.96 16.32 -10.63
N TYR A 243 9.79 17.38 -11.42
CA TYR A 243 9.56 17.24 -12.85
C TYR A 243 10.78 16.76 -13.63
N LYS A 244 11.97 17.28 -13.29
CA LYS A 244 13.24 16.90 -13.92
C LYS A 244 13.67 15.48 -13.58
N LEU A 245 13.32 15.02 -12.38
CA LEU A 245 13.69 13.68 -11.92
C LEU A 245 13.18 12.61 -12.89
N ASN A 246 14.10 11.80 -13.40
CA ASN A 246 13.78 10.66 -14.25
C ASN A 246 13.31 9.51 -13.35
N LEU A 247 12.00 9.34 -13.27
CA LEU A 247 11.38 8.40 -12.37
C LEU A 247 10.96 7.12 -13.11
N PRO A 248 11.16 5.93 -12.53
CA PRO A 248 10.53 4.71 -13.00
C PRO A 248 9.00 4.81 -12.93
N LYS A 249 8.30 3.77 -13.38
CA LYS A 249 6.82 3.76 -13.34
C LYS A 249 6.28 3.87 -11.91
N PHE A 250 6.93 3.20 -10.96
CA PHE A 250 6.54 3.15 -9.56
C PHE A 250 7.73 3.46 -8.66
N VAL A 251 7.47 4.16 -7.57
CA VAL A 251 8.47 4.55 -6.57
C VAL A 251 7.92 4.38 -5.18
N TRP A 252 8.78 3.96 -4.27
CA TRP A 252 8.54 4.04 -2.83
C TRP A 252 8.87 5.45 -2.36
N ILE A 253 7.96 6.01 -1.58
CA ILE A 253 8.14 7.25 -0.87
C ILE A 253 8.28 6.92 0.61
N VAL A 254 9.36 7.43 1.20
CA VAL A 254 9.60 7.32 2.64
C VAL A 254 9.63 8.73 3.19
N GLU A 255 8.67 9.05 4.03
CA GLU A 255 8.54 10.36 4.66
C GLU A 255 8.91 10.22 6.13
N TYR A 256 9.81 11.07 6.62
CA TYR A 256 10.02 11.22 8.05
C TYR A 256 9.58 12.60 8.50
N SER A 257 8.86 12.61 9.61
CA SER A 257 8.26 13.83 10.15
C SER A 257 8.50 13.88 11.65
N GLU A 258 8.86 15.05 12.18
CA GLU A 258 8.71 15.30 13.60
C GLU A 258 7.23 15.13 13.99
N PRO A 259 6.91 14.66 15.20
CA PRO A 259 5.54 14.36 15.61
C PRO A 259 4.52 15.46 15.27
N LYS A 260 4.85 16.72 15.60
CA LYS A 260 3.99 17.87 15.30
C LYS A 260 3.83 18.10 13.79
N HIS A 261 4.90 17.98 13.01
CA HIS A 261 4.83 18.12 11.55
C HIS A 261 4.00 17.00 10.92
N TYR A 262 4.10 15.77 11.43
CA TYR A 262 3.26 14.67 10.99
C TYR A 262 1.77 14.98 11.21
N ASP A 263 1.42 15.46 12.41
CA ASP A 263 0.05 15.86 12.75
C ASP A 263 -0.47 17.04 11.89
N ASP A 264 0.45 17.90 11.43
CA ASP A 264 0.21 19.03 10.51
C ASP A 264 0.32 18.63 9.02
N ARG A 265 0.45 17.32 8.73
CA ARG A 265 0.53 16.74 7.37
C ARG A 265 1.75 17.24 6.59
N LYS A 266 2.91 17.30 7.25
CA LYS A 266 4.19 17.76 6.72
C LYS A 266 5.31 16.74 6.97
N ALA A 267 6.24 16.65 6.03
CA ALA A 267 7.47 15.85 6.08
C ALA A 267 8.72 16.72 6.18
N ASP A 268 9.56 16.43 7.17
CA ASP A 268 10.89 17.02 7.36
C ASP A 268 11.94 16.42 6.41
N TYR A 269 11.72 15.16 6.06
CA TYR A 269 12.60 14.36 5.21
C TYR A 269 11.78 13.53 4.25
N ARG A 270 12.26 13.39 3.02
CA ARG A 270 11.63 12.54 2.02
C ARG A 270 12.68 11.79 1.21
N LEU A 271 12.58 10.46 1.17
CA LEU A 271 13.29 9.65 0.21
C LEU A 271 12.35 9.21 -0.90
N ILE A 272 12.91 9.15 -2.11
CA ILE A 272 12.30 8.53 -3.27
C ILE A 272 13.19 7.34 -3.63
N VAL A 273 12.62 6.15 -3.63
CA VAL A 273 13.33 4.89 -3.91
C VAL A 273 12.67 4.24 -5.13
N ASP A 274 13.48 3.79 -6.07
CA ASP A 274 13.04 3.06 -7.26
C ASP A 274 12.49 1.69 -6.86
N SER A 275 11.18 1.47 -7.03
CA SER A 275 10.59 0.15 -6.70
C SER A 275 10.91 -0.92 -7.74
N THR A 276 11.47 -0.53 -8.88
CA THR A 276 11.80 -1.36 -10.05
C THR A 276 13.28 -1.72 -10.12
N ALA A 277 14.09 -1.24 -9.17
CA ALA A 277 15.47 -1.66 -8.97
C ALA A 277 15.55 -2.98 -8.19
N THR A 278 16.72 -3.61 -8.18
CA THR A 278 17.02 -4.67 -7.21
C THR A 278 17.48 -4.04 -5.91
N ILE A 279 17.20 -4.65 -4.75
CA ILE A 279 17.57 -4.06 -3.45
C ILE A 279 19.10 -3.89 -3.26
N HIS A 280 19.89 -4.66 -4.01
CA HIS A 280 21.35 -4.58 -4.00
C HIS A 280 21.90 -3.55 -4.99
N ASP A 281 21.03 -2.95 -5.80
CA ASP A 281 21.43 -1.88 -6.70
C ASP A 281 21.80 -0.65 -5.87
N LYS A 282 23.02 -0.14 -6.09
CA LYS A 282 23.53 1.03 -5.39
C LYS A 282 22.70 2.28 -5.72
N ASP A 283 21.98 2.24 -6.83
CA ASP A 283 21.22 3.36 -7.38
C ASP A 283 19.70 3.25 -7.08
N ALA A 284 19.29 2.35 -6.18
CA ALA A 284 17.88 2.20 -5.80
C ALA A 284 17.32 3.46 -5.12
N ILE A 285 18.14 4.23 -4.40
CA ILE A 285 17.73 5.52 -3.86
C ILE A 285 17.88 6.56 -4.97
N LEU A 286 16.77 7.19 -5.37
CA LEU A 286 16.78 8.23 -6.39
C LEU A 286 17.06 9.60 -5.80
N SER A 287 16.52 9.88 -4.61
CA SER A 287 16.74 11.17 -3.95
C SER A 287 16.47 11.16 -2.47
N PHE A 288 17.07 12.11 -1.75
CA PHE A 288 16.85 12.35 -0.34
C PHE A 288 16.75 13.86 -0.05
N GLN A 289 15.54 14.33 0.26
CA GLN A 289 15.29 15.66 0.82
C GLN A 289 15.68 15.70 2.30
N GLN A 290 16.55 16.64 2.64
CA GLN A 290 17.01 16.94 4.00
C GLN A 290 16.87 18.45 4.27
N GLY A 291 15.76 18.86 4.90
CA GLY A 291 15.45 20.28 5.05
C GLY A 291 15.34 20.97 3.69
N SER A 292 16.04 22.10 3.51
CA SER A 292 16.05 22.89 2.27
C SER A 292 16.99 22.36 1.18
N THR A 293 17.56 21.16 1.33
CA THR A 293 18.45 20.55 0.33
C THR A 293 17.91 19.19 -0.10
N ILE A 294 17.92 18.92 -1.40
CA ILE A 294 17.69 17.59 -1.95
C ILE A 294 19.00 17.07 -2.52
N LEU A 295 19.40 15.88 -2.06
CA LEU A 295 20.47 15.10 -2.66
C LEU A 295 19.86 14.22 -3.74
N ASP A 296 20.26 14.44 -4.99
CA ASP A 296 19.86 13.65 -6.15
C ASP A 296 20.92 12.58 -6.44
N TYR A 297 20.50 11.32 -6.40
CA TYR A 297 21.33 10.14 -6.64
C TYR A 297 20.99 9.47 -7.98
N SER A 298 20.01 9.98 -8.73
CA SER A 298 19.54 9.38 -9.99
C SER A 298 20.58 9.45 -11.12
N ASN A 299 21.62 10.26 -10.95
CA ASN A 299 22.75 10.40 -11.86
C ASN A 299 24.03 9.80 -11.24
N LYS A 300 25.03 9.50 -12.08
CA LYS A 300 26.34 8.94 -11.64
C LYS A 300 27.09 9.79 -10.60
N LYS A 301 26.73 11.07 -10.44
CA LYS A 301 27.27 11.97 -9.44
C LYS A 301 26.11 12.50 -8.60
N VAL A 302 26.34 12.58 -7.29
CA VAL A 302 25.37 13.19 -6.37
C VAL A 302 25.32 14.68 -6.64
N GLU A 303 24.12 15.20 -6.92
CA GLU A 303 23.86 16.62 -7.12
C GLU A 303 23.03 17.19 -5.97
N GLU A 304 23.29 18.46 -5.62
CA GLU A 304 22.51 19.16 -4.61
C GLU A 304 21.54 20.15 -5.27
N TYR A 305 20.27 20.07 -4.88
CA TYR A 305 19.23 21.02 -5.26
C TYR A 305 18.73 21.75 -4.03
N LYS A 306 18.69 23.09 -4.08
CA LYS A 306 18.12 23.90 -3.00
C LYS A 306 16.63 24.13 -3.24
N ILE A 307 15.84 23.96 -2.19
CA ILE A 307 14.41 24.25 -2.17
C ILE A 307 14.14 25.35 -1.14
N THR A 308 13.01 26.06 -1.29
CA THR A 308 12.64 27.18 -0.43
C THR A 308 12.09 26.68 0.90
N ASP A 309 11.19 25.71 0.86
CA ASP A 309 10.51 25.19 2.04
C ASP A 309 11.27 23.99 2.62
N PRO A 310 11.80 24.07 3.86
CA PRO A 310 12.55 22.96 4.46
C PRO A 310 11.67 21.76 4.82
N VAL A 311 10.36 21.97 4.92
CA VAL A 311 9.37 20.95 5.28
C VAL A 311 8.31 20.94 4.19
N THR A 312 8.06 19.77 3.59
CA THR A 312 7.14 19.65 2.45
C THR A 312 5.82 18.99 2.87
N PRO A 313 4.68 19.31 2.23
CA PRO A 313 3.41 18.62 2.52
C PRO A 313 3.51 17.10 2.32
N LEU A 314 2.94 16.29 3.21
CA LEU A 314 2.86 14.83 3.06
C LEU A 314 2.07 14.47 1.80
N ILE A 315 2.57 13.49 1.05
CA ILE A 315 1.90 13.04 -0.17
C ILE A 315 0.68 12.18 0.18
N ILE A 316 -0.50 12.69 -0.16
CA ILE A 316 -1.79 12.00 -0.03
C ILE A 316 -2.26 11.71 -1.45
N ASN A 317 -2.22 10.44 -1.86
CA ASN A 317 -2.36 10.11 -3.28
C ASN A 317 -3.13 8.83 -3.59
N ASN A 318 -3.02 7.80 -2.74
CA ASN A 318 -3.50 6.47 -3.12
C ASN A 318 -4.64 5.95 -2.24
N LEU A 319 -4.57 6.20 -0.94
CA LEU A 319 -5.69 5.99 -0.03
C LEU A 319 -6.37 7.34 0.21
N THR A 320 -7.59 7.50 -0.30
CA THR A 320 -8.46 8.60 0.16
C THR A 320 -8.85 8.27 1.59
N GLU A 321 -8.32 9.02 2.55
CA GLU A 321 -8.85 9.01 3.91
C GLU A 321 -10.33 9.40 3.82
N ILE A 322 -11.19 8.53 4.36
CA ILE A 322 -12.63 8.76 4.49
C ILE A 322 -12.87 9.52 5.79
#